data_AF-A0A401IA11-F1
#
_entry.id   AF-A0A401IA11-F1
#
_cell.length_a   1.000
_cell.length_b   1.000
_cell.length_c   1.000
_cell.angle_alpha   90.00
_cell.angle_beta   90.00
_cell.angle_gamma   90.00
#
_symmetry.space_group_name_H-M   'P 1'
#
loop_
_entity.id
_entity.type
_entity.pdbx_description
1 polymer ?
#
loop_
_entity_poly.entity_id
_entity_poly.type
_entity_poly.pdbx_seq_one_letter_code
_entity_poly.pdbx_strand_id
1 'polypeptide(L)'
;MLEELTAAGCIDFLAIGVDDAYTEGAQANEIAWVEERINTLLGGSDGQNPERAIILPDADGLGHSLVGRIAARLVGCNRPPVSYAIRYYGPHGAGLINPYEYMSVHANVLRHIEMIGGRLADADETPDIDVLAVTAADQAGAAVAQLEANGQSEQATAFIDFTGFVSHPDVTSALLASPWTGCL
;
A
#
# COMPACT_ATOMS: atom_id res chain seq x y z
N MET A 1 16.55 -15.01 16.13
CA MET A 1 16.17 -13.67 15.61
C MET A 1 14.72 -13.71 15.10
N LEU A 2 14.05 -12.60 14.78
CA LEU A 2 12.57 -12.57 14.68
C LEU A 2 12.01 -13.45 13.55
N GLU A 3 12.69 -13.48 12.42
CA GLU A 3 12.42 -14.36 11.28
C GLU A 3 12.63 -15.85 11.60
N GLU A 4 13.62 -16.21 12.44
CA GLU A 4 13.73 -17.59 12.96
C GLU A 4 12.57 -17.97 13.87
N LEU A 5 12.08 -17.04 14.70
CA LEU A 5 10.88 -17.27 15.52
C LEU A 5 9.63 -17.40 14.65
N THR A 6 9.55 -16.63 13.56
CA THR A 6 8.48 -16.75 12.55
C THR A 6 8.59 -18.09 11.82
N ALA A 7 9.80 -18.52 11.47
CA ALA A 7 10.09 -19.81 10.86
C ALA A 7 9.64 -20.98 11.77
N ALA A 8 9.90 -20.86 13.07
CA ALA A 8 9.49 -21.82 14.10
C ALA A 8 8.00 -21.79 14.44
N GLY A 9 7.22 -20.87 13.86
CA GLY A 9 5.78 -20.71 14.15
C GLY A 9 5.48 -20.07 15.50
N CYS A 10 6.46 -19.42 16.14
CA CYS A 10 6.24 -18.67 17.38
C CYS A 10 5.67 -17.26 17.11
N ILE A 11 5.83 -16.75 15.89
CA ILE A 11 5.26 -15.50 15.41
C ILE A 11 4.40 -15.84 14.18
N ASP A 12 3.10 -15.54 14.24
CA ASP A 12 2.16 -15.84 13.16
C ASP A 12 2.40 -14.99 11.91
N PHE A 13 2.87 -13.75 12.12
CA PHE A 13 3.17 -12.81 11.06
C PHE A 13 4.18 -11.76 11.55
N LEU A 14 5.23 -11.52 10.77
CA LEU A 14 6.27 -10.54 11.06
C LEU A 14 6.13 -9.30 10.18
N ALA A 15 5.87 -8.15 10.77
CA ALA A 15 5.84 -6.88 10.05
C ALA A 15 7.05 -6.04 10.44
N ILE A 16 7.81 -5.55 9.47
CA ILE A 16 9.02 -4.76 9.68
C ILE A 16 8.80 -3.41 9.00
N GLY A 17 8.65 -2.35 9.79
CA GLY A 17 8.67 -0.99 9.28
C GLY A 17 10.10 -0.50 9.18
N VAL A 18 10.45 0.15 8.08
CA VAL A 18 11.71 0.88 7.94
C VAL A 18 11.40 2.35 7.71
N ASP A 19 12.06 3.19 8.52
CA ASP A 19 11.85 4.63 8.58
C ASP A 19 12.98 5.36 7.86
N ASP A 20 12.63 6.40 7.09
CA ASP A 20 13.54 7.24 6.31
C ASP A 20 14.63 6.45 5.56
N ALA A 21 14.27 5.27 5.04
CA ALA A 21 15.22 4.34 4.45
C ALA A 21 15.50 4.71 3.00
N TYR A 22 16.72 5.21 2.73
CA TYR A 22 17.19 5.42 1.37
C TYR A 22 17.56 4.10 0.69
N THR A 23 17.58 4.09 -0.65
CA THR A 23 18.00 2.91 -1.43
C THR A 23 19.48 2.57 -1.29
N GLU A 24 20.25 3.36 -0.53
CA GLU A 24 21.69 3.19 -0.32
C GLU A 24 22.06 3.39 1.15
N GLY A 25 23.21 2.85 1.57
CA GLY A 25 23.75 3.04 2.92
C GLY A 25 23.52 1.86 3.86
N ALA A 26 23.76 2.07 5.16
CA ALA A 26 23.69 1.00 6.16
C ALA A 26 22.30 0.37 6.26
N GLN A 27 21.25 1.18 6.21
CA GLN A 27 19.85 0.71 6.22
C GLN A 27 19.54 -0.17 5.00
N ALA A 28 20.05 0.18 3.81
CA ALA A 28 19.86 -0.65 2.61
C ALA A 28 20.49 -2.05 2.77
N ASN A 29 21.65 -2.16 3.43
CA ASN A 29 22.29 -3.45 3.71
C ASN A 29 21.46 -4.28 4.72
N GLU A 30 20.91 -3.64 5.75
CA GLU A 30 20.06 -4.30 6.74
C GLU A 30 18.76 -4.79 6.09
N ILE A 31 18.13 -3.96 5.25
CA ILE A 31 16.95 -4.32 4.46
C ILE A 31 17.28 -5.52 3.57
N ALA A 32 18.32 -5.44 2.75
CA ALA A 32 18.71 -6.53 1.84
C ALA A 32 18.96 -7.85 2.58
N TRP A 33 19.57 -7.78 3.76
CA TRP A 33 19.81 -8.95 4.59
C TRP A 33 18.50 -9.53 5.17
N VAL A 34 17.57 -8.70 5.62
CA VAL A 34 16.25 -9.15 6.07
C VAL A 34 15.47 -9.77 4.91
N GLU A 35 15.47 -9.12 3.74
CA GLU A 35 14.84 -9.60 2.52
C GLU A 35 15.35 -10.99 2.12
N GLU A 36 16.67 -11.20 2.14
CA GLU A 36 17.28 -12.51 1.88
C GLU A 36 16.77 -13.57 2.86
N ARG A 37 16.64 -13.24 4.15
CA ARG A 37 16.12 -14.18 5.16
C ARG A 37 14.64 -14.47 4.98
N ILE A 38 13.83 -13.49 4.58
CA ILE A 38 12.43 -13.73 4.23
C ILE A 38 12.33 -14.69 3.05
N ASN A 39 13.13 -14.48 2.00
CA ASN A 39 13.17 -15.37 0.84
C ASN A 39 13.60 -16.79 1.23
N THR A 40 14.70 -16.92 1.96
CA THR A 40 15.33 -18.23 2.25
C THR A 40 14.66 -19.01 3.38
N LEU A 41 14.20 -18.35 4.44
CA LEU A 41 13.67 -19.02 5.64
C LEU A 41 12.15 -19.06 5.67
N LEU A 42 11.49 -18.06 5.06
CA LEU A 42 10.04 -17.92 5.10
C LEU A 42 9.38 -18.27 3.77
N GLY A 43 10.15 -18.54 2.71
CA GLY A 43 9.63 -18.86 1.38
C GLY A 43 9.03 -17.65 0.68
N GLY A 44 9.58 -16.46 0.92
CA GLY A 44 9.20 -15.22 0.24
C GLY A 44 9.76 -15.09 -1.18
N SER A 45 9.34 -14.01 -1.84
CA SER A 45 9.90 -13.52 -3.11
C SER A 45 10.13 -12.02 -2.99
N ASP A 46 11.22 -11.54 -3.57
CA ASP A 46 11.62 -10.12 -3.54
C ASP A 46 11.61 -9.51 -2.13
N GLY A 47 12.01 -10.33 -1.15
CA GLY A 47 12.12 -9.91 0.25
C GLY A 47 10.82 -9.94 1.03
N GLN A 48 9.76 -10.51 0.46
CA GLN A 48 8.40 -10.35 0.95
C GLN A 48 7.66 -11.68 0.95
N ASN A 49 6.82 -11.90 1.94
CA ASN A 49 5.91 -13.03 2.02
C ASN A 49 4.58 -12.55 2.63
N PRO A 50 3.54 -12.29 1.81
CA PRO A 50 2.26 -11.77 2.28
C PRO A 50 1.57 -12.59 3.38
N GLU A 51 1.93 -13.86 3.52
CA GLU A 51 1.39 -14.75 4.54
C GLU A 51 2.20 -14.78 5.83
N ARG A 52 3.50 -14.44 5.79
CA ARG A 52 4.42 -14.66 6.91
C ARG A 52 5.24 -13.45 7.32
N ALA A 53 5.73 -12.66 6.37
CA ALA A 53 6.55 -11.50 6.67
C ALA A 53 6.51 -10.43 5.58
N ILE A 54 6.32 -9.17 5.96
CA ILE A 54 6.38 -8.03 5.05
C ILE A 54 7.29 -6.94 5.63
N ILE A 55 8.07 -6.32 4.76
CA ILE A 55 8.80 -5.08 5.04
C ILE A 55 8.04 -3.91 4.41
N LEU A 56 7.74 -2.87 5.18
CA LEU A 56 7.06 -1.65 4.74
C LEU A 56 7.98 -0.42 4.86
N PRO A 57 7.99 0.49 3.87
CA PRO A 57 8.71 1.77 3.91
C PRO A 57 7.95 2.79 4.77
N ASP A 58 7.39 2.33 5.87
CA ASP A 58 6.54 3.11 6.76
C ASP A 58 6.58 2.47 8.15
N ALA A 59 7.29 3.11 9.08
CA ALA A 59 7.30 2.69 10.48
C ALA A 59 6.10 3.28 11.24
N ASP A 60 5.62 4.46 10.85
CA ASP A 60 4.59 5.22 11.56
C ASP A 60 3.18 4.64 11.31
N GLY A 61 2.89 4.26 10.07
CA GLY A 61 1.63 3.63 9.67
C GLY A 61 1.61 2.11 9.86
N LEU A 62 2.74 1.48 10.22
CA LEU A 62 2.84 0.03 10.42
C LEU A 62 1.79 -0.51 11.40
N GLY A 63 1.56 0.23 12.50
CA GLY A 63 0.55 -0.13 13.51
C GLY A 63 -0.87 -0.15 12.95
N HIS A 64 -1.22 0.81 12.09
CA HIS A 64 -2.53 0.87 11.44
C HIS A 64 -2.70 -0.29 10.45
N SER A 65 -1.66 -0.59 9.65
CA SER A 65 -1.66 -1.71 8.72
C SER A 65 -1.81 -3.06 9.45
N LEU A 66 -1.17 -3.23 10.61
CA LEU A 66 -1.36 -4.40 11.47
C LEU A 66 -2.80 -4.51 12.00
N VAL A 67 -3.41 -3.41 12.43
CA VAL A 67 -4.82 -3.39 12.85
C VAL A 67 -5.72 -3.80 11.69
N GLY A 68 -5.46 -3.28 10.48
CA GLY A 68 -6.17 -3.68 9.25
C GLY A 68 -6.06 -5.18 8.99
N ARG A 69 -4.86 -5.75 9.08
CA ARG A 69 -4.63 -7.20 8.93
C ARG A 69 -5.38 -8.03 9.97
N ILE A 70 -5.34 -7.61 11.24
CA ILE A 70 -6.05 -8.30 12.32
C ILE A 70 -7.56 -8.23 12.07
N ALA A 71 -8.09 -7.07 11.67
CA ALA A 71 -9.50 -6.92 11.33
C ALA A 71 -9.89 -7.83 10.15
N ALA A 72 -9.08 -7.86 9.09
CA ALA A 72 -9.28 -8.75 7.94
C ALA A 72 -9.29 -10.22 8.36
N ARG A 73 -8.39 -10.66 9.26
CA ARG A 73 -8.39 -12.03 9.78
C ARG A 73 -9.60 -12.31 10.67
N LEU A 74 -9.93 -11.45 11.64
CA LEU A 74 -10.99 -11.70 12.61
C LEU A 74 -12.40 -11.62 12.01
N VAL A 75 -12.64 -10.63 11.15
CA VAL A 75 -13.95 -10.40 10.52
C VAL A 75 -14.08 -11.22 9.24
N GLY A 76 -12.98 -11.43 8.53
CA GLY A 76 -12.93 -12.07 7.22
C GLY A 76 -12.63 -13.57 7.22
N CYS A 77 -12.64 -14.27 8.36
CA CYS A 77 -12.32 -15.72 8.50
C CYS A 77 -12.90 -16.66 7.42
N ASN A 78 -13.93 -16.26 6.67
CA ASN A 78 -14.52 -17.01 5.55
C ASN A 78 -14.84 -16.15 4.31
N ARG A 79 -14.29 -14.94 4.19
CA ARG A 79 -14.52 -14.06 3.04
C ARG A 79 -13.29 -14.08 2.12
N PRO A 80 -13.48 -13.91 0.80
CA PRO A 80 -12.35 -13.67 -0.09
C PRO A 80 -11.59 -12.40 0.36
N PRO A 81 -10.27 -12.32 0.11
CA PRO A 81 -9.50 -11.11 0.32
C PRO A 81 -10.11 -9.94 -0.44
N VAL A 82 -10.16 -8.77 0.20
CA VAL A 82 -10.62 -7.52 -0.41
C VAL A 82 -9.74 -7.23 -1.62
N SER A 83 -10.37 -7.00 -2.78
CA SER A 83 -9.67 -6.71 -4.03
C SER A 83 -9.52 -5.21 -4.28
N TYR A 84 -8.36 -4.83 -4.77
CA TYR A 84 -7.99 -3.43 -5.01
C TYR A 84 -7.59 -3.22 -6.47
N ALA A 85 -8.05 -2.14 -7.08
CA ALA A 85 -7.45 -1.60 -8.31
C ALA A 85 -6.65 -0.35 -7.99
N ILE A 86 -5.55 -0.11 -8.70
CA ILE A 86 -4.75 1.11 -8.56
C ILE A 86 -4.77 1.85 -9.88
N ARG A 87 -5.28 3.09 -9.88
CA ARG A 87 -5.33 3.97 -11.04
C ARG A 87 -4.42 5.16 -10.82
N TYR A 88 -3.46 5.35 -11.72
CA TYR A 88 -2.56 6.48 -11.69
C TYR A 88 -3.08 7.64 -12.53
N TYR A 89 -3.18 8.81 -11.92
CA TYR A 89 -3.48 10.08 -12.57
C TYR A 89 -2.19 10.89 -12.66
N GLY A 90 -1.42 10.60 -13.71
CA GLY A 90 -0.06 11.09 -13.94
C GLY A 90 0.89 9.94 -14.30
N PRO A 91 2.23 10.11 -14.14
CA PRO A 91 3.19 9.03 -14.33
C PRO A 91 2.89 7.82 -13.44
N HIS A 92 3.12 6.61 -13.97
CA HIS A 92 2.90 5.37 -13.23
C HIS A 92 3.82 5.29 -12.00
N GLY A 93 3.28 4.89 -10.85
CA GLY A 93 4.01 4.87 -9.57
C GLY A 93 5.25 3.96 -9.54
N ALA A 94 5.37 3.00 -10.45
CA ALA A 94 6.56 2.14 -10.56
C ALA A 94 7.82 2.91 -11.00
N GLY A 95 7.65 4.05 -11.67
CA GLY A 95 8.75 4.94 -12.07
C GLY A 95 9.04 6.06 -11.05
N LEU A 96 8.32 6.09 -9.93
CA LEU A 96 8.41 7.14 -8.92
C LEU A 96 8.94 6.54 -7.62
N ILE A 97 10.09 7.01 -7.16
CA ILE A 97 10.69 6.65 -5.88
C ILE A 97 10.86 7.96 -5.10
N ASN A 98 10.25 8.02 -3.91
CA ASN A 98 10.39 9.17 -3.02
C ASN A 98 11.82 9.19 -2.44
N PRO A 99 12.51 10.33 -2.36
CA PRO A 99 13.86 10.41 -1.79
C PRO A 99 14.03 9.94 -0.34
N TYR A 100 12.98 9.56 0.38
CA TYR A 100 13.07 8.98 1.72
C TYR A 100 12.49 7.56 1.81
N GLU A 101 12.16 6.96 0.66
CA GLU A 101 11.59 5.61 0.59
C GLU A 101 12.53 4.67 -0.17
N TYR A 102 12.62 3.43 0.31
CA TYR A 102 13.49 2.41 -0.29
C TYR A 102 12.81 1.66 -1.46
N MET A 103 11.55 1.99 -1.78
CA MET A 103 10.80 1.36 -2.88
C MET A 103 9.97 2.38 -3.67
N SER A 104 9.51 1.97 -4.85
CA SER A 104 8.64 2.81 -5.68
C SER A 104 7.26 3.02 -5.04
N VAL A 105 6.58 4.10 -5.39
CA VAL A 105 5.20 4.39 -4.98
C VAL A 105 4.27 3.20 -5.26
N HIS A 106 4.45 2.54 -6.41
CA HIS A 106 3.64 1.36 -6.74
C HIS A 106 3.92 0.18 -5.83
N ALA A 107 5.20 -0.11 -5.58
CA ALA A 107 5.59 -1.16 -4.65
C ALA A 107 5.07 -0.86 -3.24
N ASN A 108 5.17 0.39 -2.79
CA ASN A 108 4.71 0.82 -1.47
C ASN A 108 3.20 0.57 -1.29
N VAL A 109 2.38 1.02 -2.23
CA VAL A 109 0.92 0.78 -2.20
C VAL A 109 0.62 -0.72 -2.24
N LEU A 110 1.32 -1.49 -3.08
CA LEU A 110 1.14 -2.94 -3.15
C LEU A 110 1.47 -3.62 -1.81
N ARG A 111 2.57 -3.24 -1.15
CA ARG A 111 2.94 -3.83 0.16
C ARG A 111 1.92 -3.48 1.23
N HIS A 112 1.34 -2.30 1.20
CA HIS A 112 0.24 -1.95 2.11
C HIS A 112 -1.00 -2.82 1.88
N ILE A 113 -1.37 -3.07 0.62
CA ILE A 113 -2.48 -3.97 0.27
C ILE A 113 -2.21 -5.41 0.76
N GLU A 114 -1.02 -5.94 0.49
CA GLU A 114 -0.61 -7.28 0.94
C GLU A 114 -0.57 -7.37 2.48
N MET A 115 -0.08 -6.31 3.14
CA MET A 115 0.03 -6.22 4.59
C MET A 115 -1.32 -6.34 5.28
N ILE A 116 -2.33 -5.60 4.80
CA ILE A 116 -3.67 -5.66 5.36
C ILE A 116 -4.43 -6.94 4.97
N GLY A 117 -3.82 -7.83 4.17
CA GLY A 117 -4.43 -9.08 3.72
C GLY A 117 -5.35 -8.92 2.51
N GLY A 118 -5.19 -7.83 1.76
CA GLY A 118 -5.87 -7.60 0.48
C GLY A 118 -5.11 -8.22 -0.70
N ARG A 119 -5.66 -8.03 -1.90
CA ARG A 119 -5.02 -8.42 -3.16
C ARG A 119 -5.32 -7.41 -4.26
N LEU A 120 -4.54 -7.43 -5.34
CA LEU A 120 -4.95 -6.74 -6.56
C LEU A 120 -6.12 -7.48 -7.23
N ALA A 121 -7.04 -6.71 -7.79
CA ALA A 121 -8.12 -7.21 -8.63
C ALA A 121 -7.55 -7.70 -9.97
N ASP A 122 -8.14 -8.76 -10.52
CA ASP A 122 -7.84 -9.20 -11.87
C ASP A 122 -8.37 -8.21 -12.91
N ALA A 123 -7.84 -8.24 -14.15
CA ALA A 123 -8.17 -7.25 -15.19
C ALA A 123 -9.67 -7.15 -15.52
N ASP A 124 -10.40 -8.26 -15.39
CA ASP A 124 -11.84 -8.36 -15.68
C ASP A 124 -12.71 -8.33 -14.41
N GLU A 125 -12.10 -8.08 -13.25
CA GLU A 125 -12.78 -8.02 -11.96
C GLU A 125 -13.14 -6.58 -11.60
N THR A 126 -14.36 -6.37 -11.10
CA THR A 126 -14.70 -5.11 -10.41
C THR A 126 -14.09 -5.14 -9.00
N PRO A 127 -13.16 -4.22 -8.67
CA PRO A 127 -12.47 -4.24 -7.38
C PRO A 127 -13.44 -3.89 -6.25
N ASP A 128 -13.20 -4.40 -5.04
CA ASP A 128 -13.91 -3.93 -3.84
C ASP A 128 -13.55 -2.47 -3.52
N ILE A 129 -12.29 -2.07 -3.76
CA ILE A 129 -11.79 -0.71 -3.52
C ILE A 129 -10.99 -0.21 -4.73
N ASP A 130 -11.35 0.97 -5.24
CA ASP A 130 -10.57 1.66 -6.28
C ASP A 130 -9.62 2.69 -5.64
N VAL A 131 -8.31 2.54 -5.88
CA VAL A 131 -7.28 3.46 -5.38
C VAL A 131 -6.94 4.46 -6.47
N LEU A 132 -7.33 5.71 -6.28
CA LEU A 132 -7.02 6.82 -7.18
C LEU A 132 -5.74 7.50 -6.69
N ALA A 133 -4.62 7.12 -7.30
CA ALA A 133 -3.30 7.65 -6.99
C ALA A 133 -2.97 8.84 -7.90
N VAL A 134 -3.00 10.05 -7.36
CA VAL A 134 -2.67 11.27 -8.10
C VAL A 134 -1.17 11.51 -8.05
N THR A 135 -0.50 11.37 -9.18
CA THR A 135 0.96 11.55 -9.30
C THR A 135 1.33 12.79 -10.12
N ALA A 136 0.34 13.50 -10.69
CA ALA A 136 0.52 14.79 -11.31
C ALA A 136 -0.66 15.72 -10.96
N ALA A 137 -0.38 16.91 -10.43
CA ALA A 137 -1.40 17.80 -9.88
C ALA A 137 -2.38 18.32 -10.94
N ASP A 138 -1.95 18.45 -12.19
CA ASP A 138 -2.79 18.83 -13.33
C ASP A 138 -3.82 17.73 -13.70
N GLN A 139 -3.64 16.51 -13.20
CA GLN A 139 -4.58 15.39 -13.38
C GLN A 139 -5.60 15.27 -12.24
N ALA A 140 -5.55 16.14 -11.22
CA ALA A 140 -6.46 16.09 -10.07
C ALA A 140 -7.94 16.12 -10.47
N GLY A 141 -8.30 16.94 -11.46
CA GLY A 141 -9.68 17.03 -11.94
C GLY A 141 -10.19 15.72 -12.55
N ALA A 142 -9.34 14.98 -13.25
CA ALA A 142 -9.69 13.68 -13.82
C ALA A 142 -9.85 12.61 -12.72
N ALA A 143 -9.00 12.65 -11.69
CA ALA A 143 -9.12 11.78 -10.52
C ALA A 143 -10.42 12.04 -9.77
N VAL A 144 -10.77 13.31 -9.54
CA VAL A 144 -12.03 13.68 -8.88
C VAL A 144 -13.24 13.27 -9.72
N ALA A 145 -13.20 13.43 -11.04
CA ALA A 145 -14.30 12.95 -11.90
C ALA A 145 -14.52 11.44 -11.75
N GLN A 146 -13.47 10.65 -11.59
CA GLN A 146 -13.59 9.22 -11.30
C GLN A 146 -14.11 8.94 -9.89
N LEU A 147 -13.66 9.68 -8.88
CA LEU A 147 -14.20 9.60 -7.52
C LEU A 147 -15.72 9.83 -7.52
N GLU A 148 -16.20 10.83 -8.26
CA GLU A 148 -17.63 11.14 -8.37
C GLU A 148 -18.42 10.06 -9.10
N ALA A 149 -17.84 9.47 -10.15
CA ALA A 149 -18.44 8.33 -10.85
C ALA A 149 -18.50 7.08 -9.95
N ASN A 150 -17.46 6.83 -9.17
CA ASN A 150 -17.41 5.76 -8.18
C ASN A 150 -18.46 5.98 -7.08
N GLY A 151 -18.59 7.21 -6.57
CA GLY A 151 -19.62 7.57 -5.60
C GLY A 151 -21.05 7.31 -6.12
N GLN A 152 -21.35 7.71 -7.35
CA GLN A 152 -22.65 7.42 -7.98
C GLN A 152 -22.94 5.92 -8.15
N SER A 153 -21.91 5.09 -8.20
CA SER A 153 -22.01 3.63 -8.35
C SER A 153 -21.79 2.87 -7.03
N GLU A 154 -21.70 3.58 -5.90
CA GLU A 154 -21.41 3.01 -4.58
C GLU A 154 -20.12 2.18 -4.53
N GLN A 155 -19.13 2.56 -5.36
CA GLN A 155 -17.81 1.95 -5.41
C GLN A 155 -16.90 2.60 -4.36
N ALA A 156 -16.48 1.81 -3.36
CA ALA A 156 -15.54 2.30 -2.35
C ALA A 156 -14.24 2.76 -3.00
N THR A 157 -13.75 3.94 -2.59
CA THR A 157 -12.64 4.61 -3.24
C THR A 157 -11.65 5.17 -2.22
N ALA A 158 -10.37 4.91 -2.43
CA ALA A 158 -9.29 5.56 -1.68
C ALA A 158 -8.59 6.57 -2.61
N PHE A 159 -8.58 7.85 -2.22
CA PHE A 159 -7.90 8.90 -2.97
C PHE A 159 -6.58 9.25 -2.29
N ILE A 160 -5.47 9.20 -3.02
CA ILE A 160 -4.14 9.44 -2.47
C ILE A 160 -3.38 10.46 -3.33
N ASP A 161 -2.86 11.50 -2.70
CA ASP A 161 -2.02 12.52 -3.32
C ASP A 161 -0.53 12.16 -3.17
N PHE A 162 0.14 11.90 -4.29
CA PHE A 162 1.58 11.63 -4.40
C PHE A 162 2.35 12.75 -5.11
N THR A 163 1.76 13.95 -5.25
CA THR A 163 2.35 15.04 -6.05
C THR A 163 3.42 15.85 -5.32
N GLY A 164 3.69 15.58 -4.04
CA GLY A 164 4.75 16.23 -3.26
C GLY A 164 4.92 15.66 -1.85
N PHE A 165 5.84 16.26 -1.07
CA PHE A 165 6.10 15.91 0.34
C PHE A 165 5.00 16.35 1.31
N VAL A 166 4.15 17.27 0.87
CA VAL A 166 2.95 17.75 1.58
C VAL A 166 1.80 17.75 0.59
N SER A 167 0.56 17.75 1.10
CA SER A 167 -0.63 17.81 0.26
C SER A 167 -0.57 18.98 -0.72
N HIS A 168 -0.80 18.73 -2.00
CA HIS A 168 -0.77 19.75 -3.02
C HIS A 168 -2.07 20.55 -2.99
N PRO A 169 -2.02 21.90 -2.93
CA PRO A 169 -3.20 22.73 -2.70
C PRO A 169 -4.27 22.54 -3.78
N ASP A 170 -3.87 22.36 -5.04
CA ASP A 170 -4.83 22.13 -6.14
C ASP A 170 -5.50 20.76 -6.05
N VAL A 171 -4.77 19.72 -5.65
CA VAL A 171 -5.31 18.36 -5.45
C VAL A 171 -6.29 18.38 -4.28
N THR A 172 -5.87 18.95 -3.14
CA THR A 172 -6.70 19.13 -1.95
C THR A 172 -7.96 19.92 -2.25
N SER A 173 -7.85 21.05 -2.96
CA SER A 173 -9.01 21.90 -3.28
C SER A 173 -9.98 21.19 -4.23
N ALA A 174 -9.46 20.47 -5.22
CA ALA A 174 -10.29 19.66 -6.12
C ALA A 174 -11.03 18.55 -5.37
N LEU A 175 -10.34 17.83 -4.49
CA LEU A 175 -10.94 16.78 -3.67
C LEU A 175 -12.03 17.35 -2.75
N LEU A 176 -11.73 18.41 -2.00
CA LEU A 176 -12.69 19.03 -1.07
C LEU A 176 -13.91 19.67 -1.77
N ALA A 177 -13.81 19.99 -3.06
CA ALA A 177 -14.92 20.49 -3.84
C ALA A 177 -15.91 19.38 -4.27
N SER A 178 -15.50 18.12 -4.22
CA SER A 178 -16.36 16.99 -4.59
C SER A 178 -17.38 16.67 -3.49
N PRO A 179 -18.67 16.49 -3.82
CA PRO A 179 -19.69 16.12 -2.85
C PRO A 179 -19.53 14.69 -2.30
N TRP A 180 -18.69 13.86 -2.92
CA TRP A 180 -18.43 12.47 -2.51
C TRP A 180 -17.21 12.33 -1.59
N THR A 181 -16.50 13.41 -1.30
CA THR A 181 -15.38 13.38 -0.37
C THR A 181 -15.85 13.11 1.05
N GLY A 182 -15.29 12.06 1.67
CA GLY A 182 -15.69 11.60 3.00
C GLY A 182 -17.01 10.83 3.03
N CYS A 183 -17.61 10.55 1.88
CA CYS A 183 -18.69 9.59 1.74
C CYS A 183 -18.10 8.17 1.61
N LEU A 184 -18.81 7.18 2.15
CA LEU A 184 -18.53 5.77 1.94
C LEU A 184 -19.18 5.30 0.64
#